data_AF-A0A7L6A4E6-F1
#
_entry.id   AF-A0A7L6A4E6-F1
#
_cell.length_a   1.000
_cell.length_b   1.000
_cell.length_c   1.000
_cell.angle_alpha   90.00
_cell.angle_beta   90.00
_cell.angle_gamma   90.00
#
_symmetry.space_group_name_H-M   'P 1'
#
loop_
_entity.id
_entity.type
_entity.pdbx_description
1 polymer ?
#
loop_
_entity_poly.entity_id
_entity_poly.type
_entity_poly.pdbx_seq_one_letter_code
_entity_poly.pdbx_strand_id
1 'polypeptide(L)'
;MDSDEARMAAVLHDVAEDHEHEGWTFERLATAGIPEGVIDALRCVTKLADDEDYAAFIERAATHPLARAVKLADLEDNMNLLRLGELLDEDVERLRKYHRSWLRLS
;
A
#
# COMPACT_ATOMS: atom_id res chain seq x y z
N MET A 1 11.37 5.56 -9.74
CA MET A 1 10.92 4.18 -9.51
C MET A 1 11.08 3.43 -10.82
N ASP A 2 12.19 2.72 -11.02
CA ASP A 2 12.46 2.02 -12.28
C ASP A 2 13.12 0.64 -12.06
N SER A 3 12.92 0.03 -10.89
CA SER A 3 13.23 -1.39 -10.72
C SER A 3 11.98 -2.23 -10.99
N ASP A 4 12.19 -3.42 -11.56
CA ASP A 4 11.12 -4.40 -11.74
C ASP A 4 10.47 -4.78 -10.39
N GLU A 5 11.25 -4.76 -9.31
CA GLU A 5 10.76 -4.98 -7.94
C GLU A 5 9.76 -3.92 -7.48
N ALA A 6 9.95 -2.64 -7.82
CA ALA A 6 9.01 -1.58 -7.48
C ALA A 6 7.69 -1.75 -8.22
N ARG A 7 7.74 -2.16 -9.49
CA ARG A 7 6.55 -2.46 -10.28
C ARG A 7 5.83 -3.70 -9.74
N MET A 8 6.57 -4.74 -9.36
CA MET A 8 6.00 -5.94 -8.72
C MET A 8 5.31 -5.59 -7.40
N ALA A 9 5.99 -4.85 -6.51
CA ALA A 9 5.42 -4.46 -5.22
C ALA A 9 4.17 -3.58 -5.41
N ALA A 10 4.18 -2.65 -6.36
CA ALA A 10 3.01 -1.83 -6.67
C ALA A 10 1.83 -2.64 -7.23
N VAL A 11 2.07 -3.67 -8.05
CA VAL A 11 0.98 -4.52 -8.57
C VAL A 11 0.44 -5.48 -7.51
N LEU A 12 1.29 -5.95 -6.59
CA LEU A 12 0.95 -6.99 -5.62
C LEU A 12 0.39 -6.45 -4.29
N HIS A 13 0.45 -5.13 -4.04
CA HIS A 13 0.05 -4.56 -2.74
C HIS A 13 -1.40 -4.90 -2.34
N ASP A 14 -2.35 -4.76 -3.27
CA ASP A 14 -3.75 -5.13 -3.05
C ASP A 14 -3.97 -6.65 -2.96
N VAL A 15 -3.14 -7.45 -3.63
CA VAL A 15 -3.31 -8.92 -3.64
C VAL A 15 -3.09 -9.49 -2.24
N ALA A 16 -2.09 -9.00 -1.52
CA ALA A 16 -1.79 -9.44 -0.17
C ALA A 16 -2.81 -8.94 0.86
N GLU A 17 -3.42 -7.76 0.64
CA GLU A 17 -4.38 -7.16 1.57
C GLU A 17 -5.81 -7.67 1.34
N ASP A 18 -6.30 -7.66 0.10
CA ASP A 18 -7.70 -7.96 -0.21
C ASP A 18 -7.98 -9.46 -0.31
N HIS A 19 -6.98 -10.26 -0.69
CA HIS A 19 -7.16 -11.69 -0.96
C HIS A 19 -6.46 -12.61 0.05
N GLU A 20 -6.11 -12.10 1.24
CA GLU A 20 -5.59 -12.92 2.34
C GLU A 20 -6.53 -14.10 2.64
N HIS A 21 -7.84 -13.84 2.66
CA HIS A 21 -8.89 -14.84 2.89
C HIS A 21 -8.96 -15.95 1.81
N GLU A 22 -8.42 -15.71 0.62
CA GLU A 22 -8.28 -16.69 -0.46
C GLU A 22 -6.95 -17.47 -0.40
N GLY A 23 -6.20 -17.27 0.68
CA GLY A 23 -4.91 -17.93 0.93
C GLY A 23 -3.75 -17.28 0.18
N TRP A 24 -3.84 -16.00 -0.18
CA TRP A 24 -2.68 -15.23 -0.65
C TRP A 24 -1.86 -14.72 0.53
N THR A 25 -0.97 -15.56 1.03
CA THR A 25 -0.03 -15.19 2.11
C THR A 25 1.36 -14.84 1.58
N PHE A 26 2.18 -14.19 2.40
CA PHE A 26 3.57 -13.88 2.05
C PHE A 26 4.40 -15.15 1.76
N GLU A 27 4.12 -16.27 2.43
CA GLU A 27 4.79 -17.56 2.18
C GLU A 27 4.40 -18.13 0.81
N ARG A 28 3.14 -17.95 0.39
CA ARG A 28 2.70 -18.35 -0.95
C ARG A 28 3.34 -17.50 -2.02
N LEU A 29 3.47 -16.19 -1.80
CA LEU A 29 4.19 -15.28 -2.71
C LEU A 29 5.66 -15.68 -2.83
N ALA A 30 6.32 -16.03 -1.72
CA ALA A 30 7.69 -16.56 -1.73
C ALA A 30 7.79 -17.85 -2.56
N THR A 31 6.85 -18.78 -2.36
CA THR A 31 6.80 -20.04 -3.12
C THR A 31 6.52 -19.82 -4.62
N ALA A 32 5.81 -18.75 -4.97
CA ALA A 32 5.57 -18.34 -6.36
C ALA A 32 6.79 -17.69 -7.04
N GLY A 33 7.90 -17.51 -6.32
CA GLY A 33 9.14 -16.94 -6.85
C GLY A 33 9.22 -15.42 -6.77
N ILE A 34 8.37 -14.77 -5.96
CA ILE A 34 8.48 -13.33 -5.71
C ILE A 34 9.75 -13.05 -4.88
N PRO A 35 10.59 -12.07 -5.28
CA PRO A 35 11.81 -11.74 -4.53
C PRO A 35 11.52 -11.34 -3.08
N GLU A 36 12.42 -11.72 -2.17
CA GLU A 36 12.31 -11.40 -0.74
C GLU A 36 12.17 -9.89 -0.48
N GLY A 37 12.95 -9.06 -1.19
CA GLY A 37 12.85 -7.59 -1.07
C GLY A 37 11.50 -7.01 -1.50
N VAL A 38 10.78 -7.68 -2.41
CA VAL A 38 9.40 -7.32 -2.78
C VAL A 38 8.44 -7.74 -1.67
N ILE A 39 8.61 -8.94 -1.11
CA ILE A 39 7.77 -9.44 -0.02
C ILE A 39 7.93 -8.58 1.24
N ASP A 40 9.14 -8.15 1.57
CA ASP A 40 9.41 -7.25 2.69
C ASP A 40 8.73 -5.89 2.49
N ALA A 41 8.78 -5.36 1.28
CA ALA A 41 8.06 -4.14 0.95
C ALA A 41 6.53 -4.31 1.05
N LEU A 42 6.00 -5.43 0.55
CA LEU A 42 4.58 -5.79 0.65
C LEU A 42 4.14 -5.88 2.11
N ARG A 43 4.92 -6.58 2.95
CA ARG A 43 4.68 -6.63 4.40
C ARG A 43 4.52 -5.24 4.97
N CYS A 44 5.43 -4.31 4.63
CA CYS A 44 5.39 -2.90 5.07
C CYS A 44 4.18 -2.10 4.58
N VAL A 45 3.55 -2.45 3.45
CA VAL A 45 2.39 -1.74 2.89
C VAL A 45 1.04 -2.46 3.11
N THR A 46 1.04 -3.66 3.69
CA THR A 46 -0.18 -4.38 4.09
C THR A 46 -0.47 -4.16 5.57
N LYS A 47 -1.74 -3.97 5.92
CA LYS A 47 -2.18 -3.92 7.32
C LYS A 47 -2.05 -5.32 7.95
N LEU A 48 -1.38 -5.42 9.10
CA LEU A 48 -1.07 -6.74 9.69
C LEU A 48 -2.10 -7.22 10.72
N ALA A 49 -2.96 -6.31 11.18
CA ALA A 49 -4.03 -6.63 12.12
C ALA A 49 -5.19 -5.63 11.97
N ASP A 50 -6.41 -6.07 12.24
CA ASP A 50 -7.60 -5.23 12.17
C ASP A 50 -7.53 -4.00 13.11
N ASP A 51 -6.84 -4.13 14.23
CA ASP A 51 -6.64 -3.08 15.25
C ASP A 51 -5.34 -2.29 15.08
N GLU A 52 -4.55 -2.55 14.03
CA GLU A 52 -3.34 -1.76 13.76
C GLU A 52 -3.71 -0.28 13.55
N ASP A 53 -3.08 0.58 14.35
CA ASP A 53 -3.21 2.03 14.20
C ASP A 53 -2.67 2.46 12.83
N TYR A 54 -3.51 3.18 12.09
CA TYR A 54 -3.16 3.66 10.76
C TYR A 54 -1.90 4.52 10.76
N ALA A 55 -1.64 5.29 11.82
CA ALA A 55 -0.40 6.07 11.92
C ALA A 55 0.82 5.15 12.05
N ALA A 56 0.76 4.11 12.89
CA ALA A 56 1.83 3.12 13.03
C ALA A 56 2.10 2.38 11.72
N PHE A 57 1.05 2.06 10.96
CA PHE A 57 1.17 1.51 9.61
C PHE A 57 1.93 2.45 8.66
N ILE A 58 1.59 3.74 8.62
CA ILE A 58 2.29 4.72 7.78
C ILE A 58 3.75 4.89 8.21
N GLU A 59 4.04 4.90 9.51
CA GLU A 59 5.41 4.93 10.02
C GLU A 59 6.23 3.72 9.56
N ARG A 60 5.62 2.52 9.60
CA ARG A 60 6.23 1.28 9.13
C ARG A 60 6.50 1.30 7.63
N ALA A 61 5.59 1.81 6.82
CA ALA A 61 5.82 2.01 5.40
C ALA A 61 6.93 3.03 5.12
N ALA A 62 7.09 4.05 5.98
CA ALA A 62 8.11 5.09 5.83
C ALA A 62 9.55 4.57 6.04
N THR A 63 9.75 3.50 6.82
CA THR A 63 11.09 2.97 7.11
C THR A 63 11.70 2.16 5.97
N HIS A 64 10.88 1.67 5.04
CA HIS A 64 11.32 0.84 3.92
C HIS A 64 11.23 1.61 2.59
N PRO A 65 12.35 1.85 1.86
CA PRO A 65 12.36 2.69 0.66
C PRO A 65 11.36 2.24 -0.43
N LEU A 66 11.27 0.93 -0.69
CA LEU A 66 10.35 0.38 -1.67
C LEU A 66 8.88 0.53 -1.24
N ALA A 67 8.55 0.19 0.02
CA ALA A 67 7.22 0.34 0.60
C ALA A 67 6.76 1.80 0.58
N ARG A 68 7.63 2.73 0.99
CA ARG A 68 7.39 4.17 0.92
C ARG A 68 7.03 4.61 -0.48
N ALA A 69 7.79 4.18 -1.49
CA ALA A 69 7.56 4.53 -2.88
C ALA A 69 6.23 3.97 -3.41
N VAL A 70 5.92 2.70 -3.10
CA VAL A 70 4.64 2.07 -3.44
C VAL A 70 3.48 2.80 -2.76
N LYS A 71 3.61 3.13 -1.47
CA LYS A 71 2.52 3.78 -0.73
C LYS A 71 2.26 5.20 -1.18
N LEU A 72 3.29 5.94 -1.60
CA LEU A 72 3.13 7.25 -2.23
C LEU A 72 2.33 7.13 -3.54
N ALA A 73 2.67 6.18 -4.40
CA ALA A 73 1.96 5.96 -5.66
C ALA A 73 0.50 5.56 -5.43
N ASP A 74 0.23 4.65 -4.49
CA ASP A 74 -1.12 4.26 -4.06
C ASP A 74 -1.93 5.47 -3.56
N LEU A 75 -1.34 6.30 -2.69
CA LEU A 75 -2.01 7.51 -2.19
C LEU A 75 -2.28 8.53 -3.30
N GLU A 76 -1.36 8.72 -4.24
CA GLU A 76 -1.55 9.63 -5.38
C GLU A 76 -2.69 9.16 -6.30
N ASP A 77 -2.77 7.86 -6.57
CA ASP A 77 -3.84 7.26 -7.37
C ASP A 77 -5.19 7.31 -6.64
N ASN A 78 -5.20 7.08 -5.33
CA ASN A 78 -6.39 7.21 -4.47
C ASN A 78 -6.88 8.65 -4.32
N MET A 79 -6.00 9.64 -4.47
CA MET A 79 -6.35 11.07 -4.46
C MET A 79 -6.82 11.58 -5.82
N ASN A 80 -6.83 10.74 -6.86
CA ASN A 80 -7.29 11.13 -8.19
C ASN A 80 -8.82 11.21 -8.27
N LEU A 81 -9.35 12.42 -8.04
CA LEU A 81 -10.78 12.73 -8.10
C LEU A 81 -11.46 12.38 -9.43
N LEU A 82 -10.69 12.30 -10.53
CA LEU A 82 -11.24 11.98 -11.85
C LEU A 82 -11.75 10.52 -11.94
N ARG A 83 -11.42 9.67 -10.97
CA ARG A 83 -11.93 8.30 -10.85
C ARG A 83 -13.32 8.23 -10.24
N LEU A 84 -13.78 9.31 -9.59
CA LEU A 84 -15.08 9.37 -8.93
C LEU A 84 -16.15 9.84 -9.92
N GLY A 85 -17.26 9.11 -9.99
CA GLY A 85 -18.43 9.55 -10.77
C GLY A 85 -19.18 10.71 -10.12
N GLU A 86 -19.16 10.77 -8.79
CA GLU A 86 -19.71 11.84 -7.96
C GLU A 86 -18.79 12.00 -6.74
N LEU A 87 -18.60 13.24 -6.27
CA LEU A 87 -17.76 13.54 -5.11
C LEU A 87 -18.63 13.71 -3.87
N LEU A 88 -18.51 12.79 -2.91
CA LEU A 88 -19.29 12.80 -1.67
C LEU A 88 -18.48 13.33 -0.47
N ASP A 89 -19.15 13.66 0.63
CA ASP A 89 -18.49 14.12 1.85
C ASP A 89 -17.53 13.08 2.45
N GLU A 90 -17.89 11.79 2.36
CA GLU A 90 -17.04 10.68 2.81
C GLU A 90 -15.73 10.61 2.02
N ASP A 91 -15.75 10.92 0.73
CA ASP A 91 -14.55 10.98 -0.10
C ASP A 91 -13.64 12.13 0.35
N VAL A 92 -14.21 13.29 0.70
CA VAL A 92 -13.45 14.43 1.23
C VAL A 92 -12.78 14.07 2.55
N GLU A 93 -13.44 13.31 3.42
CA GLU A 93 -12.84 12.82 4.66
C GLU A 93 -11.68 11.85 4.40
N ARG A 94 -11.85 10.91 3.47
CA ARG A 94 -10.79 9.99 3.03
C ARG A 94 -9.61 10.75 2.41
N LEU A 95 -9.86 11.75 1.58
CA LEU A 95 -8.82 12.59 0.96
C LEU A 95 -8.01 13.35 2.01
N ARG A 96 -8.65 13.89 3.05
CA ARG A 96 -7.93 14.53 4.16
C ARG A 96 -7.02 13.53 4.88
N LYS A 97 -7.46 12.28 5.05
CA LYS A 97 -6.64 11.20 5.61
C LYS A 97 -5.46 10.87 4.70
N TYR A 98 -5.69 10.66 3.40
CA TYR A 98 -4.66 10.34 2.43
C TYR A 98 -3.62 11.45 2.28
N HIS A 99 -4.05 12.72 2.24
CA HIS A 99 -3.16 13.86 2.17
C HIS A 99 -2.22 13.96 3.38
N ARG A 100 -2.70 13.67 4.60
CA ARG A 100 -1.84 13.62 5.80
C ARG A 100 -0.78 12.52 5.70
N SER A 101 -1.18 11.33 5.23
CA SER A 101 -0.25 10.22 5.00
C SER A 101 0.79 10.56 3.94
N TRP A 102 0.36 11.20 2.84
CA TRP A 102 1.25 11.60 1.75
C TRP A 102 2.28 12.63 2.24
N LEU A 103 1.87 13.66 3.01
CA LEU A 103 2.80 14.62 3.62
C LEU A 103 3.80 13.97 4.57
N ARG A 104 3.42 12.88 5.24
CA ARG A 104 4.32 12.14 6.12
C ARG A 104 5.36 11.33 5.35
N LEU A 105 4.99 10.88 4.15
CA LEU A 105 5.78 9.99 3.30
C LEU A 105 6.54 10.71 2.18
N SER A 106 6.26 11.97 1.85
CA SER A 106 6.95 12.70 0.76
C SER A 106 8.33 13.23 1.12
#